data_AF-A0AAE9J8K0-F1
#
_entry.id   AF-A0AAE9J8K0-F1
#
_cell.length_a   1.000
_cell.length_b   1.000
_cell.length_c   1.000
_cell.angle_alpha   90.00
_cell.angle_beta   90.00
_cell.angle_gamma   90.00
#
_symmetry.space_group_name_H-M   'P 1'
#
loop_
_entity.id
_entity.type
_entity.pdbx_description
1 polymer ?
#
loop_
_entity_poly.entity_id
_entity_poly.type
_entity_poly.pdbx_seq_one_letter_code
_entity_poly.pdbx_strand_id
1 'polypeptide(L)'
;MKDIFDFPKIKSLLAGELTGHKFRVLLDSMHGATGPYISTILVDCLGADANNLLRTVPKPDFGGGHPDPNLTYAKTLVERLHTGEHDLGAAFDGDGDRNMILGKNGFFVCPSDSLAVIADNIDCIPYFRTRKVNGFARSMPTAGAVDLVAKSKGLQVYETPTGWKYFGNLMDAGRIAICGEESFGTGSDHIREKDGVWALLAWLQILAERKETVEEIVSKHWQKYGRNVFTRYDYENVDAAGANLLMTFLEAQLPAFVGRDFSANGVTYKVAVADNFQYTDPVDGSVATKQGLRIVFEDGSRLVFRLSGTGSAGATIRLYVDSYIPSNDSSRLLLPAHELLKPLVLIALDVCKMEQFTNRKAPTVIT
;
A
#
# COMPACT_ATOMS: atom_id res chain seq x y z
N MET A 1 -2.60 -9.53 20.01
CA MET A 1 -1.24 -9.00 19.74
C MET A 1 -0.13 -9.80 20.42
N LYS A 2 -0.12 -9.99 21.76
CA LYS A 2 0.95 -10.77 22.44
C LYS A 2 1.07 -12.23 21.97
N ASP A 3 -0.04 -12.84 21.56
CA ASP A 3 -0.03 -14.20 20.99
C ASP A 3 0.37 -14.22 19.50
N ILE A 4 0.51 -13.05 18.87
CA ILE A 4 0.85 -12.91 17.45
C ILE A 4 2.34 -12.61 17.27
N PHE A 5 2.87 -11.72 18.11
CA PHE A 5 4.23 -11.17 18.02
C PHE A 5 5.07 -11.47 19.27
N ASP A 6 6.39 -11.51 19.10
CA ASP A 6 7.36 -11.68 20.19
C ASP A 6 7.62 -10.33 20.87
N PHE A 7 6.79 -9.99 21.85
CA PHE A 7 6.89 -8.75 22.61
C PHE A 7 8.25 -8.61 23.32
N PRO A 8 8.81 -9.64 24.00
CA PRO A 8 10.15 -9.57 24.55
C PRO A 8 11.20 -9.13 23.52
N LYS A 9 11.18 -9.72 22.32
CA LYS A 9 12.16 -9.38 21.27
C LYS A 9 11.96 -7.97 20.71
N ILE A 10 10.71 -7.52 20.52
CA ILE A 10 10.41 -6.14 20.13
C ILE A 10 10.89 -5.18 21.23
N LYS A 11 10.71 -5.51 22.50
CA LYS A 11 11.23 -4.70 23.62
C LYS A 11 12.76 -4.60 23.60
N SER A 12 13.46 -5.70 23.33
CA SER A 12 14.91 -5.70 23.14
C SER A 12 15.35 -4.82 21.95
N LEU A 13 14.58 -4.78 20.85
CA LEU A 13 14.82 -3.84 19.75
C LEU A 13 14.71 -2.39 20.24
N LEU A 14 13.59 -2.02 20.88
CA LEU A 14 13.33 -0.65 21.35
C LEU A 14 14.35 -0.19 22.41
N ALA A 15 14.76 -1.09 23.30
CA ALA A 15 15.82 -0.84 24.29
C ALA A 15 17.21 -0.66 23.66
N GLY A 16 17.39 -1.07 22.40
CA GLY A 16 18.66 -1.01 21.69
C GLY A 16 19.58 -2.20 21.91
N GLU A 17 19.10 -3.26 22.55
CA GLU A 17 19.87 -4.48 22.81
C GLU A 17 20.20 -5.23 21.51
N LEU A 18 19.35 -5.10 20.48
CA LEU A 18 19.54 -5.78 19.20
C LEU A 18 20.37 -4.98 18.18
N THR A 19 20.42 -3.66 18.31
CA THR A 19 21.02 -2.73 17.33
C THR A 19 22.15 -1.87 17.89
N GLY A 20 22.43 -1.96 19.20
CA GLY A 20 23.49 -1.19 19.88
C GLY A 20 23.15 0.27 20.18
N HIS A 21 21.94 0.72 19.88
CA HIS A 21 21.43 2.05 20.20
C HIS A 21 19.92 2.00 20.43
N LYS A 22 19.38 2.89 21.28
CA LYS A 22 17.93 2.95 21.53
C LYS A 22 17.18 3.16 20.20
N PHE A 23 16.40 2.18 19.78
CA PHE A 23 15.63 2.25 18.54
C PHE A 23 14.42 3.16 18.73
N ARG A 24 14.37 4.27 18.01
CA ARG A 24 13.39 5.33 18.23
C ARG A 24 12.26 5.24 17.22
N VAL A 25 11.06 4.95 17.72
CA VAL A 25 9.82 5.04 16.95
C VAL A 25 9.21 6.44 17.10
N LEU A 26 8.49 6.95 16.09
CA LEU A 26 7.64 8.15 16.16
C LEU A 26 6.23 7.80 15.66
N LEU A 27 5.23 7.84 16.53
CA LEU A 27 3.92 7.24 16.26
C LEU A 27 2.81 8.26 16.36
N ASP A 28 2.01 8.37 15.31
CA ASP A 28 0.97 9.38 15.19
C ASP A 28 -0.42 8.77 15.07
N SER A 29 -1.25 8.96 16.09
CA SER A 29 -2.63 8.48 16.08
C SER A 29 -3.62 9.49 15.48
N MET A 30 -3.16 10.64 15.01
CA MET A 30 -3.97 11.66 14.33
C MET A 30 -5.27 12.03 15.08
N HIS A 31 -5.24 12.02 16.42
CA HIS A 31 -6.41 12.21 17.30
C HIS A 31 -7.55 11.18 17.10
N GLY A 32 -7.25 10.04 16.48
CA GLY A 32 -8.16 8.92 16.25
C GLY A 32 -8.14 7.87 17.37
N ALA A 33 -8.80 6.75 17.08
CA ALA A 33 -9.08 5.69 18.03
C ALA A 33 -7.84 4.92 18.51
N THR A 34 -6.75 4.90 17.73
CA THR A 34 -5.52 4.16 18.06
C THR A 34 -4.74 4.74 19.24
N GLY A 35 -5.03 5.98 19.65
CA GLY A 35 -4.25 6.69 20.66
C GLY A 35 -4.01 5.90 21.97
N PRO A 36 -5.07 5.43 22.66
CA PRO A 36 -4.93 4.57 23.84
C PRO A 36 -4.23 3.23 23.55
N TYR A 37 -4.49 2.61 22.40
CA TYR A 37 -3.86 1.34 22.02
C TYR A 37 -2.35 1.50 21.86
N ILE A 38 -1.91 2.55 21.17
CA ILE A 38 -0.50 2.84 20.97
C ILE A 38 0.18 3.16 22.31
N SER A 39 -0.46 3.97 23.17
CA SER A 39 0.08 4.24 24.50
C SER A 39 0.28 2.95 25.30
N THR A 40 -0.77 2.12 25.42
CA THR A 40 -0.71 0.90 26.24
C THR A 40 0.22 -0.16 25.66
N ILE A 41 0.19 -0.38 24.35
CA ILE A 41 1.00 -1.44 23.73
C ILE A 41 2.46 -1.00 23.62
N LEU A 42 2.74 0.19 23.08
CA LEU A 42 4.11 0.58 22.77
C LEU A 42 4.82 1.14 24.00
N VAL A 43 4.17 1.93 24.86
CA VAL A 43 4.80 2.50 26.06
C VAL A 43 4.71 1.52 27.23
N ASP A 44 3.49 1.19 27.70
CA ASP A 44 3.34 0.43 28.94
C ASP A 44 3.87 -1.01 28.80
N CYS A 45 3.59 -1.68 27.67
CA CYS A 45 4.02 -3.07 27.47
C CYS A 45 5.43 -3.19 26.88
N LEU A 46 5.79 -2.35 25.90
CA LEU A 46 7.03 -2.50 25.12
C LEU A 46 8.14 -1.51 25.48
N GLY A 47 7.87 -0.49 26.31
CA GLY A 47 8.88 0.44 26.81
C GLY A 47 9.34 1.51 25.81
N ALA A 48 8.53 1.83 24.80
CA ALA A 48 8.77 2.96 23.91
C ALA A 48 8.73 4.30 24.69
N ASP A 49 9.39 5.32 24.14
CA ASP A 49 9.42 6.65 24.73
C ASP A 49 8.09 7.38 24.51
N ALA A 50 7.39 7.74 25.58
CA ALA A 50 6.11 8.45 25.50
C ALA A 50 6.22 9.81 24.79
N ASN A 51 7.41 10.44 24.78
CA ASN A 51 7.64 11.71 24.08
C ASN A 51 7.63 11.57 22.55
N ASN A 52 7.70 10.34 22.04
CA ASN A 52 7.61 10.05 20.62
C ASN A 52 6.19 9.63 20.18
N LEU A 53 5.18 9.92 21.00
CA LEU A 53 3.79 9.77 20.61
C LEU A 53 3.21 11.12 20.19
N LEU A 54 2.56 11.15 19.04
CA LEU A 54 1.88 12.29 18.48
C LEU A 54 0.37 12.07 18.50
N ARG A 55 -0.37 13.07 18.98
CA ARG A 55 -1.83 13.17 18.82
C ARG A 55 -2.58 11.91 19.30
N THR A 56 -2.16 11.32 20.42
CA THR A 56 -2.73 10.07 20.98
C THR A 56 -3.94 10.26 21.90
N VAL A 57 -4.39 11.51 22.10
CA VAL A 57 -5.66 11.78 22.78
C VAL A 57 -6.76 11.85 21.72
N PRO A 58 -7.75 10.93 21.72
CA PRO A 58 -8.86 10.96 20.77
C PRO A 58 -9.66 12.25 20.88
N LYS A 59 -10.07 12.81 19.75
CA LYS A 59 -10.94 13.99 19.70
C LYS A 59 -12.10 13.78 18.73
N PRO A 60 -13.33 14.22 19.05
CA PRO A 60 -14.48 14.09 18.16
C PRO A 60 -14.30 14.74 16.78
N ASP A 61 -13.46 15.78 16.70
CA ASP A 61 -13.15 16.53 15.48
C ASP A 61 -11.75 16.21 14.92
N PHE A 62 -11.07 15.21 15.48
CA PHE A 62 -9.68 14.85 15.17
C PHE A 62 -8.70 16.04 15.26
N GLY A 63 -9.00 17.03 16.11
CA GLY A 63 -8.21 18.26 16.22
C GLY A 63 -8.32 19.17 14.99
N GLY A 64 -9.41 19.08 14.23
CA GLY A 64 -9.69 19.86 13.02
C GLY A 64 -8.96 19.36 11.77
N GLY A 65 -8.27 18.21 11.85
CA GLY A 65 -7.55 17.60 10.73
C GLY A 65 -8.30 16.44 10.09
N HIS A 66 -7.79 15.97 8.96
CA HIS A 66 -8.23 14.72 8.34
C HIS A 66 -7.37 13.57 8.89
N PRO A 67 -7.94 12.61 9.63
CA PRO A 67 -7.19 11.46 10.16
C PRO A 67 -6.98 10.44 9.04
N ASP A 68 -6.12 10.77 8.09
CA ASP A 68 -5.82 9.96 6.91
C ASP A 68 -4.29 9.83 6.75
N PRO A 69 -3.70 8.64 6.93
CA PRO A 69 -2.27 8.46 7.05
C PRO A 69 -1.62 8.44 5.67
N ASN A 70 -1.36 9.61 5.10
CA ASN A 70 -0.60 9.78 3.87
C ASN A 70 0.37 10.96 3.99
N LEU A 71 1.28 11.10 3.02
CA LEU A 71 2.31 12.14 3.02
C LEU A 71 1.75 13.58 3.04
N THR A 72 0.49 13.78 2.64
CA THR A 72 -0.18 15.10 2.65
C THR A 72 -0.71 15.44 4.05
N TYR A 73 -1.52 14.57 4.65
CA TYR A 73 -2.20 14.88 5.91
C TYR A 73 -1.37 14.54 7.17
N ALA A 74 -0.43 13.59 7.07
CA ALA A 74 0.50 13.26 8.14
C ALA A 74 1.79 14.10 8.08
N LYS A 75 1.70 15.33 7.56
CA LYS A 75 2.84 16.24 7.34
C LYS A 75 3.73 16.41 8.57
N THR A 76 3.14 16.59 9.75
CA THR A 76 3.89 16.75 11.02
C THR A 76 4.76 15.53 11.34
N LEU A 77 4.26 14.33 11.09
CA LEU A 77 5.04 13.10 11.27
C LEU A 77 6.22 13.08 10.29
N VAL A 78 5.95 13.37 9.01
CA VAL A 78 6.97 13.40 7.94
C VAL A 78 8.06 14.41 8.27
N GLU A 79 7.71 15.65 8.61
CA GLU A 79 8.66 16.72 8.97
C GLU A 79 9.53 16.33 10.17
N ARG A 80 8.95 15.71 11.21
CA ARG A 80 9.72 15.26 12.37
C ARG A 80 10.63 14.08 12.04
N LEU A 81 10.25 13.16 11.16
CA LEU A 81 11.13 12.07 10.74
C LEU A 81 12.33 12.56 9.90
N HIS A 82 12.17 13.65 9.15
CA HIS A 82 13.26 14.23 8.36
C HIS A 82 14.38 14.84 9.22
N THR A 83 14.20 15.01 10.54
CA THR A 83 15.29 15.42 11.44
C THR A 83 16.35 14.31 11.62
N GLY A 84 16.03 13.07 11.24
CA GLY A 84 16.93 11.92 11.33
C GLY A 84 17.07 11.35 12.75
N GLU A 85 16.25 11.81 13.70
CA GLU A 85 16.31 11.39 15.10
C GLU A 85 15.61 10.06 15.40
N HIS A 86 14.73 9.60 14.50
CA HIS A 86 13.92 8.39 14.66
C HIS A 86 14.19 7.40 13.54
N ASP A 87 14.12 6.11 13.85
CA ASP A 87 14.47 5.01 12.95
C ASP A 87 13.23 4.47 12.20
N LEU A 88 12.04 4.64 12.79
CA LEU A 88 10.75 4.24 12.25
C LEU A 88 9.68 5.27 12.63
N GLY A 89 8.82 5.63 11.69
CA GLY A 89 7.60 6.39 11.93
C GLY A 89 6.36 5.65 11.44
N ALA A 90 5.24 5.86 12.11
CA ALA A 90 3.95 5.38 11.63
C ALA A 90 2.80 6.35 11.93
N ALA A 91 1.83 6.42 11.03
CA ALA A 91 0.57 7.13 11.23
C ALA A 91 -0.62 6.18 11.06
N PHE A 92 -1.71 6.45 11.78
CA PHE A 92 -2.96 5.70 11.72
C PHE A 92 -4.13 6.61 11.38
N ASP A 93 -5.18 6.04 10.81
CA ASP A 93 -6.41 6.78 10.51
C ASP A 93 -7.39 6.82 11.69
N GLY A 94 -8.58 7.36 11.45
CA GLY A 94 -9.55 7.71 12.49
C GLY A 94 -10.00 6.53 13.36
N ASP A 95 -10.24 5.36 12.77
CA ASP A 95 -10.63 4.13 13.45
C ASP A 95 -9.48 3.13 13.61
N GLY A 96 -8.36 3.33 12.91
CA GLY A 96 -7.09 2.62 13.14
C GLY A 96 -6.87 1.41 12.25
N ASP A 97 -7.67 1.26 11.20
CA ASP A 97 -7.58 0.15 10.27
C ASP A 97 -6.50 0.40 9.18
N ARG A 98 -6.09 1.66 8.96
CA ARG A 98 -5.02 2.04 8.03
C ARG A 98 -3.72 2.43 8.73
N ASN A 99 -2.61 2.25 8.01
CA ASN A 99 -1.26 2.57 8.47
C ASN A 99 -0.38 3.14 7.34
N MET A 100 0.38 4.18 7.66
CA MET A 100 1.55 4.60 6.88
C MET A 100 2.81 4.22 7.63
N ILE A 101 3.81 3.70 6.94
CA ILE A 101 5.12 3.34 7.49
C ILE A 101 6.20 4.20 6.84
N LEU A 102 7.07 4.77 7.67
CA LEU A 102 8.20 5.58 7.24
C LEU A 102 9.48 5.06 7.91
N GLY A 103 10.56 4.95 7.17
CA GLY A 103 11.90 4.75 7.71
C GLY A 103 12.56 6.07 8.12
N LYS A 104 13.79 5.94 8.64
CA LYS A 104 14.66 7.07 8.96
C LYS A 104 14.76 8.09 7.82
N ASN A 105 14.92 9.36 8.17
CA ASN A 105 14.98 10.49 7.23
C ASN A 105 13.72 10.64 6.35
N GLY A 106 12.58 10.07 6.77
CA GLY A 106 11.33 10.14 6.01
C GLY A 106 11.25 9.19 4.82
N PHE A 107 12.06 8.12 4.79
CA PHE A 107 11.98 7.10 3.74
C PHE A 107 10.57 6.51 3.67
N PHE A 108 9.83 6.81 2.59
CA PHE A 108 8.45 6.37 2.44
C PHE A 108 8.37 4.92 1.99
N VAL A 109 7.70 4.08 2.78
CA VAL A 109 7.36 2.72 2.36
C VAL A 109 6.00 2.75 1.67
N CYS A 110 5.98 2.57 0.36
CA CYS A 110 4.74 2.45 -0.40
C CYS A 110 3.87 1.32 0.20
N PRO A 111 2.55 1.49 0.40
CA PRO A 111 1.71 0.44 1.01
C PRO A 111 1.75 -0.90 0.27
N SER A 112 1.87 -0.87 -1.06
CA SER A 112 2.03 -2.08 -1.88
C SER A 112 3.35 -2.81 -1.58
N ASP A 113 4.45 -2.06 -1.38
CA ASP A 113 5.74 -2.62 -0.96
C ASP A 113 5.69 -3.09 0.49
N SER A 114 4.99 -2.38 1.38
CA SER A 114 4.79 -2.79 2.78
C SER A 114 4.15 -4.17 2.88
N LEU A 115 3.08 -4.41 2.12
CA LEU A 115 2.44 -5.71 2.00
C LEU A 115 3.43 -6.79 1.52
N ALA A 116 4.18 -6.52 0.45
CA ALA A 116 5.13 -7.46 -0.12
C ALA A 116 6.29 -7.79 0.84
N VAL A 117 6.83 -6.79 1.53
CA VAL A 117 7.90 -6.97 2.52
C VAL A 117 7.41 -7.79 3.71
N ILE A 118 6.21 -7.51 4.23
CA ILE A 118 5.63 -8.32 5.32
C ILE A 118 5.42 -9.77 4.84
N ALA A 119 4.89 -9.98 3.64
CA ALA A 119 4.71 -11.31 3.06
C ALA A 119 6.04 -12.07 2.85
N ASP A 120 7.10 -11.39 2.41
CA ASP A 120 8.42 -12.00 2.20
C ASP A 120 9.05 -12.45 3.52
N ASN A 121 8.84 -11.67 4.58
CA ASN A 121 9.39 -11.88 5.91
C ASN A 121 8.38 -12.49 6.89
N ILE A 122 7.32 -13.13 6.40
CA ILE A 122 6.23 -13.68 7.20
C ILE A 122 6.72 -14.64 8.31
N ASP A 123 7.79 -15.38 8.06
CA ASP A 123 8.41 -16.32 9.01
C ASP A 123 9.08 -15.61 10.22
N CYS A 124 9.25 -14.29 10.16
CA CYS A 124 9.69 -13.48 11.31
C CYS A 124 8.62 -13.40 12.39
N ILE A 125 7.34 -13.60 12.05
CA ILE A 125 6.21 -13.37 12.95
C ILE A 125 5.77 -14.71 13.57
N PRO A 126 5.84 -14.87 14.91
CA PRO A 126 5.54 -16.14 15.60
C PRO A 126 4.22 -16.79 15.20
N TYR A 127 3.17 -15.98 15.02
CA TYR A 127 1.85 -16.44 14.60
C TYR A 127 1.85 -17.31 13.34
N PHE A 128 2.66 -16.95 12.34
CA PHE A 128 2.69 -17.67 11.06
C PHE A 128 3.67 -18.84 11.04
N ARG A 129 4.62 -18.92 11.98
CA ARG A 129 5.59 -20.04 12.07
C ARG A 129 4.91 -21.38 12.32
N THR A 130 3.80 -21.38 13.04
CA THR A 130 3.06 -22.59 13.44
C THR A 130 1.79 -22.83 12.61
N ARG A 131 1.49 -21.92 11.68
CA ARG A 131 0.26 -21.94 10.88
C ARG A 131 0.57 -22.20 9.42
N LYS A 132 -0.38 -22.83 8.73
CA LYS A 132 -0.29 -23.04 7.29
C LYS A 132 -0.58 -21.73 6.56
N VAL A 133 0.39 -21.24 5.80
CA VAL A 133 0.23 -20.10 4.90
C VAL A 133 -0.10 -20.62 3.51
N ASN A 134 -1.38 -20.51 3.10
CA ASN A 134 -1.84 -21.02 1.79
C ASN A 134 -1.69 -19.99 0.66
N GLY A 135 -1.63 -18.70 0.97
CA GLY A 135 -1.55 -17.65 -0.02
C GLY A 135 -1.64 -16.25 0.55
N PHE A 136 -1.59 -15.28 -0.36
CA PHE A 136 -1.75 -13.86 -0.08
C PHE A 136 -2.88 -13.27 -0.92
N ALA A 137 -3.35 -12.07 -0.59
CA ALA A 137 -4.23 -11.32 -1.48
C ALA A 137 -3.89 -9.84 -1.53
N ARG A 138 -4.24 -9.21 -2.64
CA ARG A 138 -4.23 -7.76 -2.79
C ARG A 138 -5.45 -7.29 -3.57
N SER A 139 -5.85 -6.04 -3.37
CA SER A 139 -6.82 -5.44 -4.27
C SER A 139 -6.20 -5.26 -5.66
N MET A 140 -7.04 -5.29 -6.69
CA MET A 140 -6.61 -5.18 -8.08
C MET A 140 -5.76 -3.91 -8.36
N PRO A 141 -6.12 -2.72 -7.81
CA PRO A 141 -5.30 -1.52 -7.98
C PRO A 141 -3.96 -1.54 -7.24
N THR A 142 -3.79 -2.39 -6.23
CA THR A 142 -2.53 -2.51 -5.49
C THR A 142 -1.41 -3.02 -6.41
N ALA A 143 -0.20 -2.47 -6.26
CA ALA A 143 0.95 -2.83 -7.09
C ALA A 143 1.28 -4.34 -6.99
N GLY A 144 1.85 -4.90 -8.04
CA GLY A 144 2.12 -6.35 -8.16
C GLY A 144 3.25 -6.91 -7.28
N ALA A 145 3.79 -6.12 -6.34
CA ALA A 145 4.97 -6.51 -5.56
C ALA A 145 4.77 -7.82 -4.77
N VAL A 146 3.60 -8.01 -4.14
CA VAL A 146 3.29 -9.24 -3.40
C VAL A 146 3.14 -10.46 -4.33
N ASP A 147 2.80 -10.24 -5.60
CA ASP A 147 2.68 -11.32 -6.59
C ASP A 147 4.05 -11.95 -6.87
N LEU A 148 5.10 -11.12 -6.91
CA LEU A 148 6.49 -11.56 -7.09
C LEU A 148 6.96 -12.40 -5.90
N VAL A 149 6.61 -11.97 -4.68
CA VAL A 149 6.87 -12.73 -3.45
C VAL A 149 6.15 -14.06 -3.47
N ALA A 150 4.85 -14.07 -3.74
CA ALA A 150 4.03 -15.27 -3.81
C ALA A 150 4.60 -16.27 -4.81
N LYS A 151 4.95 -15.81 -6.03
CA LYS A 151 5.57 -16.61 -7.08
C LYS A 151 6.88 -17.26 -6.60
N SER A 152 7.75 -16.50 -5.93
CA SER A 152 9.03 -17.01 -5.42
C SER A 152 8.88 -18.06 -4.32
N LYS A 153 7.81 -17.97 -3.52
CA LYS A 153 7.49 -18.91 -2.44
C LYS A 153 6.60 -20.07 -2.91
N GLY A 154 6.19 -20.10 -4.18
CA GLY A 154 5.26 -21.10 -4.71
C GLY A 154 3.86 -21.02 -4.08
N LEU A 155 3.46 -19.84 -3.64
CA LEU A 155 2.16 -19.57 -3.00
C LEU A 155 1.17 -18.94 -3.98
N GLN A 156 -0.12 -19.11 -3.70
CA GLN A 156 -1.17 -18.44 -4.46
C GLN A 156 -1.27 -16.96 -4.06
N VAL A 157 -1.58 -16.11 -5.03
CA VAL A 157 -2.00 -14.73 -4.79
C VAL A 157 -3.38 -14.50 -5.40
N TYR A 158 -4.28 -13.92 -4.62
CA TYR A 158 -5.62 -13.56 -5.07
C TYR A 158 -5.68 -12.05 -5.35
N GLU A 159 -5.99 -11.70 -6.58
CA GLU A 159 -6.31 -10.34 -6.99
C GLU A 159 -7.82 -10.14 -6.84
N THR A 160 -8.25 -9.32 -5.87
CA THR A 160 -9.67 -9.08 -5.59
C THR A 160 -10.09 -7.67 -6.02
N PRO A 161 -11.38 -7.36 -6.15
CA PRO A 161 -11.81 -5.97 -6.21
C PRO A 161 -11.45 -5.23 -4.91
N THR A 162 -11.42 -3.90 -4.95
CA THR A 162 -11.23 -3.08 -3.74
C THR A 162 -12.38 -3.31 -2.74
N GLY A 163 -12.03 -3.44 -1.47
CA GLY A 163 -12.95 -3.65 -0.36
C GLY A 163 -12.64 -4.92 0.42
N TRP A 164 -12.45 -4.79 1.72
CA TRP A 164 -11.97 -5.86 2.60
C TRP A 164 -12.88 -7.10 2.65
N LYS A 165 -14.17 -6.96 2.31
CA LYS A 165 -15.15 -8.07 2.28
C LYS A 165 -14.69 -9.27 1.44
N TYR A 166 -13.98 -9.04 0.33
CA TYR A 166 -13.49 -10.14 -0.53
C TYR A 166 -12.38 -10.92 0.15
N PHE A 167 -11.53 -10.25 0.94
CA PHE A 167 -10.52 -10.94 1.74
C PHE A 167 -11.15 -11.74 2.88
N GLY A 168 -12.23 -11.25 3.48
CA GLY A 168 -12.98 -11.96 4.52
C GLY A 168 -13.36 -13.39 4.08
N ASN A 169 -13.98 -13.52 2.90
CA ASN A 169 -14.32 -14.83 2.31
C ASN A 169 -13.07 -15.72 2.15
N LEU A 170 -11.98 -15.17 1.61
CA LEU A 170 -10.74 -15.90 1.40
C LEU A 170 -10.07 -16.34 2.73
N MET A 171 -10.14 -15.51 3.77
CA MET A 171 -9.64 -15.83 5.11
C MET A 171 -10.48 -16.94 5.76
N ASP A 172 -11.81 -16.86 5.67
CA ASP A 172 -12.72 -17.88 6.20
C ASP A 172 -12.54 -19.24 5.52
N ALA A 173 -12.23 -19.24 4.22
CA ALA A 173 -11.88 -20.44 3.48
C ALA A 173 -10.42 -20.90 3.71
N GLY A 174 -9.65 -20.20 4.56
CA GLY A 174 -8.24 -20.50 4.84
C GLY A 174 -7.33 -20.37 3.60
N ARG A 175 -7.73 -19.62 2.57
CA ARG A 175 -7.00 -19.49 1.31
C ARG A 175 -5.84 -18.50 1.39
N ILE A 176 -5.93 -17.53 2.30
CA ILE A 176 -4.93 -16.47 2.48
C ILE A 176 -4.59 -16.27 3.95
N ALA A 177 -3.35 -15.86 4.22
CA ALA A 177 -2.88 -15.53 5.56
C ALA A 177 -2.69 -14.01 5.74
N ILE A 178 -2.23 -13.32 4.70
CA ILE A 178 -1.95 -11.87 4.70
C ILE A 178 -2.58 -11.25 3.47
N CYS A 179 -3.14 -10.05 3.62
CA CYS A 179 -3.62 -9.25 2.52
C CYS A 179 -3.47 -7.75 2.77
N GLY A 180 -3.56 -6.97 1.70
CA GLY A 180 -3.46 -5.52 1.78
C GLY A 180 -3.99 -4.77 0.56
N GLU A 181 -4.15 -3.47 0.74
CA GLU A 181 -4.64 -2.52 -0.25
C GLU A 181 -3.67 -1.34 -0.35
N GLU A 182 -3.52 -0.77 -1.55
CA GLU A 182 -2.66 0.41 -1.77
C GLU A 182 -3.08 1.63 -0.96
N SER A 183 -4.33 1.65 -0.52
CA SER A 183 -4.94 2.66 0.34
C SER A 183 -4.52 2.52 1.81
N PHE A 184 -3.24 2.25 2.07
CA PHE A 184 -2.66 2.14 3.42
C PHE A 184 -3.27 1.02 4.29
N GLY A 185 -3.82 -0.02 3.68
CA GLY A 185 -4.49 -1.12 4.38
C GLY A 185 -3.65 -2.38 4.40
N THR A 186 -3.40 -2.93 5.59
CA THR A 186 -2.70 -4.23 5.73
C THR A 186 -3.36 -5.03 6.86
N GLY A 187 -3.44 -6.34 6.70
CA GLY A 187 -4.01 -7.21 7.72
C GLY A 187 -3.72 -8.68 7.46
N SER A 188 -4.23 -9.51 8.37
CA SER A 188 -4.10 -10.97 8.31
C SER A 188 -5.36 -11.65 8.85
N ASP A 189 -5.41 -12.97 8.73
CA ASP A 189 -6.53 -13.81 9.19
C ASP A 189 -6.80 -13.80 10.71
N HIS A 190 -6.00 -13.06 11.50
CA HIS A 190 -6.19 -12.90 12.94
C HIS A 190 -7.51 -12.19 13.30
N ILE A 191 -8.02 -11.33 12.41
CA ILE A 191 -9.35 -10.72 12.46
C ILE A 191 -9.95 -10.67 11.04
N ARG A 192 -11.06 -9.95 10.84
CA ARG A 192 -11.72 -9.75 9.53
C ARG A 192 -11.78 -8.29 9.10
N GLU A 193 -10.84 -7.49 9.59
CA GLU A 193 -10.61 -6.11 9.18
C GLU A 193 -9.13 -5.85 8.92
N LYS A 194 -8.85 -4.69 8.33
CA LYS A 194 -7.48 -4.14 8.29
C LYS A 194 -7.08 -3.79 9.73
N ASP A 195 -5.79 -3.80 10.02
CA ASP A 195 -5.31 -3.42 11.36
C ASP A 195 -3.96 -2.69 11.24
N GLY A 196 -4.01 -1.37 11.44
CA GLY A 196 -2.83 -0.53 11.34
C GLY A 196 -1.82 -0.81 12.45
N VAL A 197 -2.29 -1.07 13.66
CA VAL A 197 -1.41 -1.37 14.81
C VAL A 197 -0.74 -2.73 14.62
N TRP A 198 -1.45 -3.71 14.08
CA TRP A 198 -0.89 -5.00 13.66
C TRP A 198 0.22 -4.82 12.63
N ALA A 199 0.02 -3.96 11.62
CA ALA A 199 1.02 -3.71 10.60
C ALA A 199 2.29 -3.06 11.17
N LEU A 200 2.16 -2.12 12.11
CA LEU A 200 3.30 -1.56 12.85
C LEU A 200 4.06 -2.66 13.61
N LEU A 201 3.34 -3.52 14.34
CA LEU A 201 3.96 -4.60 15.11
C LEU A 201 4.63 -5.65 14.21
N ALA A 202 4.06 -5.93 13.03
CA ALA A 202 4.68 -6.78 12.02
C ALA A 202 6.01 -6.18 11.53
N TRP A 203 6.05 -4.88 11.24
CA TRP A 203 7.30 -4.20 10.89
C TRP A 203 8.33 -4.25 12.03
N LEU A 204 7.93 -3.95 13.27
CA LEU A 204 8.83 -4.02 14.43
C LEU A 204 9.38 -5.43 14.66
N GLN A 205 8.56 -6.46 14.47
CA GLN A 205 8.99 -7.85 14.56
C GLN A 205 10.01 -8.19 13.47
N ILE A 206 9.78 -7.78 12.22
CA ILE A 206 10.71 -7.99 11.11
C ILE A 206 12.04 -7.25 11.38
N LEU A 207 11.98 -6.01 11.83
CA LEU A 207 13.16 -5.21 12.20
C LEU A 207 13.95 -5.87 13.33
N ALA A 208 13.27 -6.43 14.34
CA ALA A 208 13.91 -7.12 15.45
C ALA A 208 14.59 -8.44 15.03
N GLU A 209 14.03 -9.14 14.04
CA GLU A 209 14.63 -10.35 13.46
C GLU A 209 15.82 -10.03 12.54
N ARG A 210 15.65 -9.03 11.67
CA ARG A 210 16.63 -8.70 10.62
C ARG A 210 17.76 -7.81 11.11
N LYS A 211 17.52 -6.95 12.11
CA LYS A 211 18.48 -5.98 12.64
C LYS A 211 19.02 -5.03 11.56
N GLU A 212 18.14 -4.69 10.62
CA GLU A 212 18.39 -3.80 9.49
C GLU A 212 17.47 -2.59 9.61
N THR A 213 17.81 -1.49 8.94
CA THR A 213 16.92 -0.34 8.80
C THR A 213 15.76 -0.65 7.85
N VAL A 214 14.69 0.13 7.93
CA VAL A 214 13.54 0.03 7.01
C VAL A 214 13.98 0.13 5.55
N GLU A 215 14.83 1.12 5.23
CA GLU A 215 15.33 1.35 3.88
C GLU A 215 16.20 0.20 3.37
N GLU A 216 17.05 -0.39 4.21
CA GLU A 216 17.86 -1.56 3.83
C GLU A 216 16.98 -2.78 3.52
N ILE A 217 15.94 -3.03 4.32
CA ILE A 217 15.01 -4.15 4.10
C ILE A 217 14.28 -3.97 2.77
N VAL A 218 13.74 -2.77 2.51
CA VAL A 218 13.01 -2.46 1.28
C VAL A 218 13.94 -2.47 0.06
N SER A 219 15.15 -1.91 0.18
CA SER A 219 16.13 -1.93 -0.91
C SER A 219 16.58 -3.35 -1.26
N LYS A 220 16.81 -4.21 -0.25
CA LYS A 220 17.12 -5.64 -0.47
C LYS A 220 15.92 -6.38 -1.08
N HIS A 221 14.70 -6.02 -0.72
CA HIS A 221 13.49 -6.56 -1.34
C HIS A 221 13.45 -6.22 -2.84
N TRP A 222 13.69 -4.95 -3.20
CA TRP A 222 13.76 -4.53 -4.60
C TRP A 222 14.89 -5.20 -5.37
N GLN A 223 16.06 -5.39 -4.78
CA GLN A 223 17.16 -6.14 -5.40
C GLN A 223 16.80 -7.61 -5.66
N LYS A 224 16.00 -8.22 -4.78
CA LYS A 224 15.60 -9.62 -4.89
C LYS A 224 14.51 -9.83 -5.94
N TYR A 225 13.49 -8.97 -5.97
CA TYR A 225 12.26 -9.18 -6.75
C TYR A 225 12.11 -8.25 -7.95
N GLY A 226 12.88 -7.17 -8.00
CA GLY A 226 12.55 -5.99 -8.79
C GLY A 226 11.68 -5.03 -7.99
N ARG A 227 11.38 -3.87 -8.56
CA ARG A 227 10.63 -2.80 -7.90
C ARG A 227 9.38 -2.48 -8.69
N ASN A 228 8.22 -2.63 -8.05
CA ASN A 228 6.95 -2.09 -8.53
C ASN A 228 6.82 -0.64 -8.08
N VAL A 229 7.32 0.29 -8.89
CA VAL A 229 7.22 1.72 -8.59
C VAL A 229 5.77 2.13 -8.77
N PHE A 230 5.16 2.67 -7.73
CA PHE A 230 3.72 2.89 -7.69
C PHE A 230 3.37 4.34 -7.35
N THR A 231 2.31 4.86 -7.98
CA THR A 231 1.61 6.08 -7.53
C THR A 231 0.12 6.00 -7.82
N ARG A 232 -0.67 6.72 -7.01
CA ARG A 232 -2.09 6.95 -7.24
C ARG A 232 -2.38 8.44 -7.42
N TYR A 233 -3.10 8.77 -8.48
CA TYR A 233 -3.60 10.10 -8.79
C TYR A 233 -5.12 10.13 -8.57
N ASP A 234 -5.56 10.94 -7.61
CA ASP A 234 -6.98 11.12 -7.32
C ASP A 234 -7.49 12.44 -7.90
N TYR A 235 -8.48 12.36 -8.79
CA TYR A 235 -9.19 13.50 -9.36
C TYR A 235 -10.55 13.60 -8.67
N GLU A 236 -10.55 14.25 -7.52
CA GLU A 236 -11.73 14.35 -6.64
C GLU A 236 -12.71 15.42 -7.12
N ASN A 237 -14.00 15.24 -6.84
CA ASN A 237 -15.09 16.19 -7.13
C ASN A 237 -15.13 16.63 -8.61
N VAL A 238 -14.85 15.70 -9.53
CA VAL A 238 -15.04 15.94 -10.97
C VAL A 238 -16.52 15.82 -11.35
N ASP A 239 -16.92 16.43 -12.47
CA ASP A 239 -18.26 16.26 -13.01
C ASP A 239 -18.54 14.79 -13.32
N ALA A 240 -19.67 14.28 -12.83
CA ALA A 240 -20.00 12.86 -12.93
C ALA A 240 -20.28 12.45 -14.38
N ALA A 241 -20.87 13.31 -15.21
CA ALA A 241 -21.14 12.98 -16.61
C ALA A 241 -19.82 12.88 -17.40
N GLY A 242 -18.93 13.87 -17.24
CA GLY A 242 -17.59 13.84 -17.81
C GLY A 242 -16.77 12.62 -17.36
N ALA A 243 -16.83 12.28 -16.08
CA ALA A 243 -16.13 11.12 -15.55
C ALA A 243 -16.65 9.78 -16.12
N ASN A 244 -17.97 9.63 -16.26
CA ASN A 244 -18.56 8.44 -16.89
C ASN A 244 -18.22 8.35 -18.38
N LEU A 245 -18.20 9.49 -19.09
CA LEU A 245 -17.78 9.55 -20.49
C LEU A 245 -16.33 9.12 -20.67
N LEU A 246 -15.42 9.57 -19.78
CA LEU A 246 -14.03 9.12 -19.79
C LEU A 246 -13.93 7.60 -19.65
N MET A 247 -14.60 7.02 -18.66
CA MET A 247 -14.57 5.57 -18.43
C MET A 247 -15.11 4.80 -19.63
N THR A 248 -16.23 5.26 -20.19
CA THR A 248 -16.85 4.65 -21.38
C THR A 248 -15.93 4.74 -22.60
N PHE A 249 -15.33 5.91 -22.83
CA PHE A 249 -14.40 6.16 -23.92
C PHE A 249 -13.15 5.27 -23.81
N LEU A 250 -12.58 5.13 -22.61
CA LEU A 250 -11.42 4.29 -22.40
C LEU A 250 -11.76 2.81 -22.55
N GLU A 251 -12.87 2.35 -21.96
CA GLU A 251 -13.33 0.96 -22.05
C GLU A 251 -13.53 0.52 -23.51
N ALA A 252 -14.13 1.38 -24.33
CA ALA A 252 -14.35 1.11 -25.75
C ALA A 252 -13.06 0.92 -26.57
N GLN A 253 -11.93 1.46 -26.09
CA GLN A 253 -10.64 1.36 -26.78
C GLN A 253 -9.80 0.15 -26.34
N LEU A 254 -10.06 -0.42 -25.16
CA LEU A 254 -9.23 -1.50 -24.59
C LEU A 254 -8.98 -2.66 -25.55
N PRO A 255 -9.97 -3.19 -26.31
CA PRO A 255 -9.73 -4.28 -27.25
C PRO A 255 -8.69 -3.94 -28.32
N ALA A 256 -8.63 -2.68 -28.76
CA ALA A 256 -7.68 -2.21 -29.76
C ALA A 256 -6.28 -1.92 -29.19
N PHE A 257 -6.12 -1.93 -27.86
CA PHE A 257 -4.83 -1.74 -27.22
C PHE A 257 -4.01 -3.01 -27.15
N VAL A 258 -4.63 -4.20 -27.11
CA VAL A 258 -3.90 -5.47 -26.98
C VAL A 258 -2.91 -5.65 -28.14
N GLY A 259 -1.64 -5.89 -27.81
CA GLY A 259 -0.53 -6.01 -28.76
C GLY A 259 0.04 -4.69 -29.30
N ARG A 260 -0.53 -3.54 -28.92
CA ARG A 260 -0.04 -2.21 -29.31
C ARG A 260 1.10 -1.74 -28.41
N ASP A 261 2.03 -1.00 -29.01
CA ASP A 261 3.09 -0.27 -28.30
C ASP A 261 2.65 1.15 -27.93
N PHE A 262 2.95 1.55 -26.69
CA PHE A 262 2.85 2.93 -26.23
C PHE A 262 4.22 3.42 -25.76
N SER A 263 4.65 4.58 -26.25
CA SER A 263 5.97 5.14 -25.94
C SER A 263 5.86 6.56 -25.40
N ALA A 264 6.61 6.84 -24.34
CA ALA A 264 6.80 8.19 -23.80
C ALA A 264 8.18 8.30 -23.15
N ASN A 265 8.82 9.47 -23.24
CA ASN A 265 10.15 9.74 -22.67
C ASN A 265 11.20 8.64 -22.98
N GLY A 266 11.18 8.09 -24.20
CA GLY A 266 12.14 7.07 -24.63
C GLY A 266 11.92 5.66 -24.06
N VAL A 267 10.83 5.43 -23.31
CA VAL A 267 10.43 4.10 -22.83
C VAL A 267 9.21 3.63 -23.62
N THR A 268 9.19 2.36 -24.00
CA THR A 268 8.09 1.73 -24.75
C THR A 268 7.51 0.58 -23.94
N TYR A 269 6.18 0.52 -23.85
CA TYR A 269 5.44 -0.54 -23.20
C TYR A 269 4.49 -1.20 -24.20
N LYS A 270 4.55 -2.53 -24.28
CA LYS A 270 3.69 -3.34 -25.15
C LYS A 270 2.55 -3.93 -24.36
N VAL A 271 1.31 -3.69 -24.77
CA VAL A 271 0.12 -4.13 -24.02
C VAL A 271 -0.08 -5.64 -24.19
N ALA A 272 -0.09 -6.35 -23.06
CA ALA A 272 -0.40 -7.78 -22.99
C ALA A 272 -1.91 -8.01 -22.79
N VAL A 273 -2.54 -7.26 -21.89
CA VAL A 273 -3.96 -7.39 -21.54
C VAL A 273 -4.56 -6.01 -21.36
N ALA A 274 -5.78 -5.81 -21.87
CA ALA A 274 -6.56 -4.62 -21.62
C ALA A 274 -8.03 -5.01 -21.42
N ASP A 275 -8.55 -4.86 -20.21
CA ASP A 275 -9.86 -5.37 -19.81
C ASP A 275 -10.58 -4.48 -18.78
N ASN A 276 -11.85 -4.77 -18.56
CA ASN A 276 -12.58 -4.25 -17.40
C ASN A 276 -12.67 -5.36 -16.36
N PHE A 277 -11.99 -5.16 -15.23
CA PHE A 277 -11.76 -6.20 -14.24
C PHE A 277 -13.07 -6.82 -13.74
N GLN A 278 -13.11 -8.15 -13.77
CA GLN A 278 -14.17 -8.97 -13.22
C GLN A 278 -13.56 -9.97 -12.25
N TYR A 279 -14.27 -10.19 -11.15
CA TYR A 279 -13.90 -11.16 -10.12
C TYR A 279 -15.05 -12.13 -9.90
N THR A 280 -14.74 -13.42 -9.85
CA THR A 280 -15.66 -14.45 -9.37
C THR A 280 -15.09 -14.98 -8.06
N ASP A 281 -15.83 -14.80 -6.98
CA ASP A 281 -15.40 -15.20 -5.66
C ASP A 281 -15.27 -16.74 -5.59
N PRO A 282 -14.10 -17.30 -5.22
CA PRO A 282 -13.86 -18.73 -5.23
C PRO A 282 -14.47 -19.47 -4.02
N VAL A 283 -15.20 -18.76 -3.15
CA VAL A 283 -15.85 -19.30 -1.96
C VAL A 283 -17.36 -19.29 -2.14
N ASP A 284 -17.95 -18.13 -2.47
CA ASP A 284 -19.41 -17.99 -2.59
C ASP A 284 -19.93 -17.97 -4.04
N GLY A 285 -19.04 -17.90 -5.04
CA GLY A 285 -19.40 -17.88 -6.46
C GLY A 285 -19.99 -16.56 -6.95
N SER A 286 -20.07 -15.53 -6.10
CA SER A 286 -20.56 -14.21 -6.49
C SER A 286 -19.66 -13.57 -7.53
N VAL A 287 -20.26 -12.79 -8.45
CA VAL A 287 -19.54 -12.17 -9.56
C VAL A 287 -19.61 -10.65 -9.42
N ALA A 288 -18.44 -10.02 -9.31
CA ALA A 288 -18.27 -8.57 -9.33
C ALA A 288 -17.70 -8.15 -10.69
N THR A 289 -18.52 -7.53 -11.53
CA THR A 289 -18.11 -6.98 -12.83
C THR A 289 -17.79 -5.48 -12.73
N LYS A 290 -17.10 -4.92 -13.73
CA LYS A 290 -16.86 -3.48 -13.86
C LYS A 290 -16.08 -2.87 -12.70
N GLN A 291 -15.08 -3.59 -12.18
CA GLN A 291 -14.37 -3.21 -10.97
C GLN A 291 -13.16 -2.28 -11.22
N GLY A 292 -12.85 -2.01 -12.49
CA GLY A 292 -11.83 -1.05 -12.91
C GLY A 292 -11.23 -1.43 -14.26
N LEU A 293 -10.90 -0.43 -15.07
CA LEU A 293 -10.27 -0.64 -16.38
C LEU A 293 -8.78 -0.85 -16.17
N ARG A 294 -8.21 -1.87 -16.80
CA ARG A 294 -6.78 -2.21 -16.67
C ARG A 294 -6.12 -2.24 -18.04
N ILE A 295 -4.89 -1.75 -18.08
CA ILE A 295 -3.95 -1.96 -19.18
C ILE A 295 -2.70 -2.56 -18.56
N VAL A 296 -2.43 -3.81 -18.85
CA VAL A 296 -1.29 -4.59 -18.34
C VAL A 296 -0.30 -4.78 -19.48
N PHE A 297 0.95 -4.45 -19.24
CA PHE A 297 2.03 -4.53 -20.22
C PHE A 297 2.83 -5.82 -20.07
N GLU A 298 3.53 -6.24 -21.12
CA GLU A 298 4.31 -7.49 -21.16
C GLU A 298 5.45 -7.53 -20.12
N ASP A 299 5.96 -6.37 -19.71
CA ASP A 299 7.00 -6.25 -18.69
C ASP A 299 6.46 -6.37 -17.25
N GLY A 300 5.15 -6.46 -17.06
CA GLY A 300 4.48 -6.48 -15.76
C GLY A 300 4.05 -5.11 -15.24
N SER A 301 4.36 -4.02 -15.95
CA SER A 301 3.83 -2.69 -15.66
C SER A 301 2.33 -2.62 -15.92
N ARG A 302 1.61 -1.72 -15.24
CA ARG A 302 0.15 -1.62 -15.29
C ARG A 302 -0.35 -0.18 -15.15
N LEU A 303 -1.46 0.09 -15.82
CA LEU A 303 -2.33 1.23 -15.59
C LEU A 303 -3.71 0.72 -15.15
N VAL A 304 -4.27 1.35 -14.12
CA VAL A 304 -5.63 1.05 -13.66
C VAL A 304 -6.41 2.35 -13.53
N PHE A 305 -7.66 2.34 -13.98
CA PHE A 305 -8.59 3.45 -13.86
C PHE A 305 -9.84 2.99 -13.12
N ARG A 306 -10.21 3.71 -12.06
CA ARG A 306 -11.43 3.47 -11.30
C ARG A 306 -12.24 4.72 -11.13
N LEU A 307 -13.55 4.56 -11.17
CA LEU A 307 -14.52 5.60 -10.85
C LEU A 307 -15.17 5.26 -9.52
N SER A 308 -15.26 6.24 -8.64
CA SER A 308 -15.87 6.09 -7.31
C SER A 308 -16.71 7.31 -6.94
N GLY A 309 -17.64 7.10 -6.00
CA GLY A 309 -18.37 8.17 -5.33
C GLY A 309 -19.21 9.07 -6.24
N THR A 310 -20.05 8.52 -7.13
CA THR A 310 -20.89 9.27 -8.09
C THR A 310 -22.14 9.92 -7.46
N GLY A 311 -22.03 10.39 -6.21
CA GLY A 311 -23.14 10.96 -5.44
C GLY A 311 -23.31 12.47 -5.64
N SER A 312 -24.00 13.13 -4.71
CA SER A 312 -24.29 14.58 -4.77
C SER A 312 -23.07 15.49 -4.72
N ALA A 313 -21.89 14.98 -4.34
CA ALA A 313 -20.64 15.74 -4.22
C ALA A 313 -19.75 15.67 -5.48
N GLY A 314 -20.22 15.06 -6.57
CA GLY A 314 -19.44 14.84 -7.80
C GLY A 314 -19.01 13.39 -7.95
N ALA A 315 -17.94 13.12 -8.70
CA ALA A 315 -17.32 11.81 -8.79
C ALA A 315 -15.81 11.91 -8.50
N THR A 316 -15.16 10.79 -8.21
CA THR A 316 -13.70 10.70 -8.07
C THR A 316 -13.15 9.65 -9.03
N ILE A 317 -12.29 10.08 -9.96
CA ILE A 317 -11.49 9.18 -10.78
C ILE A 317 -10.17 8.93 -10.07
N ARG A 318 -9.81 7.65 -9.92
CA ARG A 318 -8.50 7.23 -9.42
C ARG A 318 -7.72 6.57 -10.54
N LEU A 319 -6.56 7.13 -10.84
CA LEU A 319 -5.57 6.56 -11.76
C LEU A 319 -4.46 5.95 -10.93
N TYR A 320 -4.18 4.67 -11.15
CA TYR A 320 -3.09 3.94 -10.53
C TYR A 320 -2.05 3.60 -11.59
N VAL A 321 -0.79 3.88 -11.27
CA VAL A 321 0.35 3.62 -12.16
C VAL A 321 1.33 2.73 -11.42
N ASP A 322 1.60 1.56 -11.98
CA ASP A 322 2.53 0.55 -11.45
C ASP A 322 3.58 0.26 -12.53
N SER A 323 4.80 0.76 -12.36
CA SER A 323 5.90 0.57 -13.30
C SER A 323 6.89 -0.43 -12.73
N TYR A 324 7.03 -1.58 -13.39
CA TYR A 324 7.94 -2.63 -12.92
C TYR A 324 9.37 -2.40 -13.43
N ILE A 325 10.31 -2.39 -12.50
CA ILE A 325 11.75 -2.35 -12.77
C ILE A 325 12.32 -3.71 -12.40
N PRO A 326 12.88 -4.48 -13.35
CA PRO A 326 13.37 -5.82 -13.07
C PRO A 326 14.60 -5.78 -12.16
N SER A 327 14.79 -6.86 -11.37
CA SER A 327 15.89 -6.95 -10.39
C SER A 327 17.29 -6.87 -11.01
N ASN A 328 17.44 -7.19 -12.29
CA ASN A 328 18.70 -7.11 -13.01
C ASN A 328 19.02 -5.68 -13.53
N ASP A 329 18.09 -4.72 -13.43
CA ASP A 329 18.30 -3.32 -13.80
C ASP A 329 18.74 -2.49 -12.59
N SER A 330 19.90 -2.83 -12.04
CA SER A 330 20.44 -2.20 -10.82
C SER A 330 20.63 -0.68 -10.93
N SER A 331 20.75 -0.15 -12.16
CA SER A 331 20.90 1.28 -12.40
C SER A 331 19.61 2.07 -12.17
N ARG A 332 18.45 1.43 -12.32
CA ARG A 332 17.13 2.07 -12.19
C ARG A 332 16.42 1.74 -10.89
N LEU A 333 16.71 0.61 -10.24
CA LEU A 333 16.00 0.16 -9.04
C LEU A 333 15.89 1.22 -7.94
N LEU A 334 16.96 1.99 -7.72
CA LEU A 334 17.04 2.98 -6.64
C LEU A 334 16.79 4.42 -7.10
N LEU A 335 16.43 4.64 -8.37
CA LEU A 335 16.10 5.98 -8.84
C LEU A 335 14.81 6.51 -8.18
N PRO A 336 14.64 7.84 -8.12
CA PRO A 336 13.43 8.44 -7.56
C PRO A 336 12.17 7.96 -8.28
N ALA A 337 11.12 7.65 -7.50
CA ALA A 337 9.88 7.08 -8.04
C ALA A 337 9.25 7.98 -9.13
N HIS A 338 9.26 9.31 -8.93
CA HIS A 338 8.68 10.27 -9.87
C HIS A 338 9.38 10.27 -11.24
N GLU A 339 10.67 9.94 -11.31
CA GLU A 339 11.40 9.81 -12.57
C GLU A 339 10.99 8.52 -13.30
N LEU A 340 10.96 7.40 -12.57
CA LEU A 340 10.63 6.08 -13.10
C LEU A 340 9.18 5.96 -13.57
N LEU A 341 8.26 6.68 -12.90
CA LEU A 341 6.83 6.69 -13.22
C LEU A 341 6.49 7.62 -14.39
N LYS A 342 7.30 8.65 -14.65
CA LYS A 342 7.00 9.70 -15.62
C LYS A 342 6.57 9.19 -17.00
N PRO A 343 7.26 8.19 -17.63
CA PRO A 343 6.83 7.66 -18.91
C PRO A 343 5.40 7.08 -18.88
N LEU A 344 5.11 6.27 -17.86
CA LEU A 344 3.85 5.55 -17.77
C LEU A 344 2.68 6.47 -17.37
N VAL A 345 2.93 7.47 -16.53
CA VAL A 345 1.97 8.56 -16.24
C VAL A 345 1.60 9.32 -17.52
N LEU A 346 2.58 9.68 -18.36
CA LEU A 346 2.30 10.39 -19.61
C LEU A 346 1.44 9.54 -20.57
N ILE A 347 1.76 8.25 -20.68
CA ILE A 347 0.94 7.30 -21.46
C ILE A 347 -0.48 7.25 -20.88
N ALA A 348 -0.63 7.13 -19.56
CA ALA A 348 -1.95 7.08 -18.91
C ALA A 348 -2.82 8.30 -19.23
N LEU A 349 -2.25 9.51 -19.10
CA LEU A 349 -2.94 10.76 -19.35
C LEU A 349 -3.29 10.92 -20.84
N ASP A 350 -2.41 10.45 -21.74
CA ASP A 350 -2.69 10.46 -23.18
C ASP A 350 -3.82 9.50 -23.56
N VAL A 351 -3.83 8.26 -23.05
CA VAL A 351 -4.86 7.27 -23.44
C VAL A 351 -6.23 7.59 -22.86
N CYS A 352 -6.31 8.09 -21.62
CA CYS A 352 -7.58 8.38 -20.97
C CYS A 352 -8.17 9.75 -21.31
N LYS A 353 -7.34 10.68 -21.84
CA LYS A 353 -7.73 12.06 -22.14
C LYS A 353 -8.35 12.78 -20.92
N MET A 354 -7.73 12.61 -19.74
CA MET A 354 -8.24 13.10 -18.44
C MET A 354 -8.72 14.56 -18.50
N GLU A 355 -7.88 15.47 -19.00
CA GLU A 355 -8.19 16.91 -19.04
C GLU A 355 -9.40 17.20 -19.95
N GLN A 356 -9.54 16.50 -21.07
CA GLN A 356 -10.63 16.74 -22.03
C GLN A 356 -12.01 16.41 -21.45
N PHE A 357 -12.09 15.35 -20.64
CA PHE A 357 -13.35 14.92 -20.04
C PHE A 357 -13.67 15.56 -18.70
N THR A 358 -12.66 16.02 -17.96
CA THR A 358 -12.82 16.49 -16.56
C THR A 358 -12.48 17.95 -16.34
N ASN A 359 -11.87 18.61 -17.32
CA ASN A 359 -11.24 19.93 -17.20
C ASN A 359 -10.13 20.01 -16.13
N ARG A 360 -9.62 18.86 -15.64
CA ARG A 360 -8.54 18.82 -14.64
C ARG A 360 -7.18 18.67 -15.30
N LYS A 361 -6.32 19.66 -15.05
CA LYS A 361 -4.92 19.69 -15.51
C LYS A 361 -3.96 18.92 -14.62
N ALA A 362 -4.36 18.68 -13.36
CA ALA A 362 -3.58 18.01 -12.35
C ALA A 362 -4.51 17.21 -11.41
N PRO A 363 -4.02 16.12 -10.79
CA PRO A 363 -4.76 15.44 -9.73
C PRO A 363 -4.95 16.35 -8.52
N THR A 364 -6.00 16.09 -7.74
CA THR A 364 -6.23 16.73 -6.44
C THR A 364 -5.24 16.20 -5.39
N VAL A 365 -4.99 14.89 -5.39
CA VAL A 365 -4.09 14.20 -4.47
C VAL A 365 -3.17 13.25 -5.24
N ILE A 366 -1.91 13.19 -4.84
CA ILE A 366 -0.93 12.21 -5.30
C ILE A 366 -0.48 11.41 -4.08
N THR A 367 -0.54 10.08 -4.18
CA THR A 367 -0.03 9.13 -3.17
C THR A 367 1.08 8.29 -3.74
#